data_AF-A0A0L8BUJ9-F1
#
_entry.id   AF-A0A0L8BUJ9-F1
#
_cell.length_a   1.000
_cell.length_b   1.000
_cell.length_c   1.000
_cell.angle_alpha   90.00
_cell.angle_beta   90.00
_cell.angle_gamma   90.00
#
_symmetry.space_group_name_H-M   'P 1'
#
loop_
_entity.id
_entity.type
_entity.pdbx_description
1 polymer ?
#
loop_
_entity_poly.entity_id
_entity_poly.type
_entity_poly.pdbx_seq_one_letter_code
_entity_poly.pdbx_strand_id
1 'polypeptide(L)'
;MGDTSTTADHGRIRQWVEARRGRPSRVKGVSDDGILRIDFGEPNETLEPISWEEFFRIFDHNKLLFLHQEQTADGAQSRFNKFVDRS
;
A
#
# COMPACT_ATOMS: atom_id res chain seq x y z
N MET A 1 9.61 19.69 4.37
CA MET A 1 8.79 18.98 3.37
C MET A 1 8.98 17.50 3.63
N GLY A 2 7.91 16.72 3.80
CA GLY A 2 8.06 15.27 3.80
C GLY A 2 8.03 14.80 2.36
N ASP A 3 9.18 14.50 1.78
CA ASP A 3 9.29 14.06 0.39
C ASP A 3 8.54 12.74 0.17
N THR A 4 7.75 12.69 -0.91
CA THR A 4 7.10 11.46 -1.35
C THR A 4 7.95 10.81 -2.43
N SER A 5 8.01 9.48 -2.42
CA SER A 5 8.74 8.67 -3.41
C SER A 5 7.81 7.61 -3.97
N THR A 6 8.00 7.26 -5.24
CA THR A 6 7.28 6.17 -5.91
C THR A 6 8.18 4.98 -6.12
N THR A 7 7.63 3.77 -5.98
CA THR A 7 8.35 2.53 -6.30
C THR A 7 7.39 1.48 -6.87
N ALA A 8 7.92 0.63 -7.76
CA ALA A 8 7.25 -0.58 -8.24
C ALA A 8 7.91 -1.85 -7.68
N ASP A 9 8.93 -1.70 -6.83
CA ASP A 9 9.71 -2.83 -6.32
C ASP A 9 8.96 -3.52 -5.18
N HIS A 10 8.54 -4.77 -5.40
CA HIS A 10 7.75 -5.53 -4.43
C HIS A 10 8.47 -5.70 -3.09
N GLY A 11 9.80 -5.91 -3.13
CA GLY A 11 10.62 -6.07 -1.93
C GLY A 11 10.63 -4.80 -1.08
N ARG A 12 10.82 -3.65 -1.73
CA ARG A 12 10.80 -2.34 -1.08
C ARG A 12 9.43 -2.01 -0.50
N ILE A 13 8.35 -2.29 -1.23
CA ILE A 13 6.97 -2.09 -0.74
C ILE A 13 6.73 -2.95 0.51
N ARG A 14 7.06 -4.24 0.43
CA ARG A 14 6.88 -5.17 1.55
C ARG A 14 7.64 -4.72 2.79
N GLN A 15 8.94 -4.43 2.66
CA GLN A 15 9.76 -3.95 3.76
C GLN A 15 9.22 -2.66 4.37
N TRP A 16 8.80 -1.71 3.53
CA TRP A 16 8.25 -0.44 3.98
C TRP A 16 6.98 -0.62 4.82
N VAL A 17 6.10 -1.53 4.37
CA VAL A 17 4.83 -1.86 5.03
C VAL A 17 5.07 -2.61 6.34
N GLU A 18 5.90 -3.66 6.32
CA GLU A 18 6.23 -4.45 7.51
C GLU A 18 6.94 -3.61 8.59
N ALA A 19 7.85 -2.71 8.20
CA ALA A 19 8.52 -1.78 9.11
C ALA A 19 7.54 -0.84 9.84
N ARG A 20 6.36 -0.62 9.26
CA ARG A 20 5.28 0.20 9.82
C ARG A 20 4.16 -0.64 10.44
N ARG A 21 4.38 -1.95 10.59
CA ARG A 21 3.39 -2.95 11.05
C ARG A 21 2.11 -2.97 10.21
N GLY A 22 2.21 -2.56 8.95
CA GLY A 22 1.10 -2.62 8.00
C GLY A 22 0.92 -4.03 7.43
N ARG A 23 -0.24 -4.25 6.81
CA ARG A 23 -0.62 -5.51 6.17
C ARG A 23 -1.28 -5.23 4.81
N PRO A 24 -1.03 -6.07 3.80
CA PRO A 24 -1.69 -5.93 2.50
C PRO A 24 -3.17 -6.28 2.62
N SER A 25 -4.03 -5.38 2.13
CA SER A 25 -5.48 -5.52 2.18
C SER A 25 -6.12 -5.00 0.89
N ARG A 26 -7.36 -5.41 0.63
CA ARG A 26 -8.20 -4.86 -0.44
C ARG A 26 -9.53 -4.37 0.11
N VAL A 27 -10.13 -3.39 -0.55
CA VAL A 27 -11.48 -2.92 -0.20
C VAL A 27 -12.52 -3.96 -0.65
N LYS A 28 -13.46 -4.32 0.23
CA LYS A 28 -14.58 -5.20 -0.12
C LYS A 28 -15.64 -4.46 -0.95
N GLY A 29 -16.28 -5.16 -1.88
CA GLY A 29 -17.46 -4.64 -2.60
C GLY A 29 -17.18 -3.72 -3.79
N VAL A 30 -15.92 -3.64 -4.24
CA VAL A 30 -15.57 -3.01 -5.52
C VAL A 30 -15.51 -4.09 -6.59
N SER A 31 -16.34 -3.93 -7.63
CA SER A 31 -16.30 -4.74 -8.84
C SER A 31 -15.08 -4.31 -9.68
N ASP A 32 -14.24 -5.26 -10.10
CA ASP A 32 -12.90 -5.10 -10.70
C ASP A 32 -11.76 -5.09 -9.66
N ASP A 33 -10.88 -6.12 -9.69
CA ASP A 33 -9.66 -6.46 -8.91
C ASP A 33 -9.45 -5.94 -7.45
N GLY A 34 -10.42 -5.24 -6.87
CA GLY A 34 -10.35 -4.50 -5.63
C GLY A 34 -9.46 -3.23 -5.68
N ILE A 35 -9.79 -2.26 -4.83
CA ILE A 35 -8.85 -1.17 -4.53
C ILE A 35 -7.83 -1.69 -3.50
N LEU A 36 -6.56 -1.75 -3.88
CA LEU A 36 -5.47 -2.10 -2.98
C LEU A 36 -5.25 -1.05 -1.88
N ARG A 37 -5.03 -1.53 -0.66
CA ARG A 37 -4.76 -0.73 0.54
C ARG A 37 -3.72 -1.42 1.42
N ILE A 38 -3.03 -0.60 2.21
CA ILE A 38 -2.24 -1.09 3.35
C ILE A 38 -3.02 -0.76 4.61
N ASP A 39 -3.36 -1.79 5.37
CA ASP A 39 -4.00 -1.65 6.67
C ASP A 39 -2.93 -1.53 7.76
N PHE A 40 -2.99 -0.46 8.56
CA PHE A 40 -2.09 -0.25 9.72
C PHE A 40 -2.85 -0.27 11.04
N GLY A 41 -4.16 -0.51 11.00
CA GLY A 41 -5.05 -0.45 12.15
C GLY A 41 -5.51 -1.83 12.60
N GLU A 42 -6.59 -1.82 13.37
CA GLU A 42 -7.35 -3.04 13.64
C GLU A 42 -8.14 -3.43 12.39
N PRO A 43 -8.30 -4.73 12.13
CA PRO A 43 -9.05 -5.22 10.98
C PRO A 43 -10.47 -4.64 11.01
N ASN A 44 -10.79 -3.85 9.99
CA ASN A 44 -12.11 -3.25 9.80
C ASN A 44 -12.93 -4.08 8.80
N GLU A 45 -14.26 -4.04 8.91
CA GLU A 45 -15.15 -4.84 8.05
C GLU A 45 -15.05 -4.46 6.56
N THR A 46 -14.56 -3.26 6.25
CA THR A 46 -14.41 -2.70 4.90
C THR A 46 -13.14 -3.15 4.18
N LEU A 47 -12.13 -3.62 4.92
CA LEU A 47 -10.86 -4.10 4.37
C LEU A 47 -10.74 -5.61 4.58
N GLU A 48 -10.46 -6.31 3.49
CA GLU A 48 -10.13 -7.72 3.53
C GLU A 48 -8.62 -7.89 3.49
N PRO A 49 -8.00 -8.49 4.53
CA PRO A 49 -6.58 -8.83 4.48
C PRO A 49 -6.35 -9.90 3.41
N ILE A 50 -5.35 -9.69 2.57
CA ILE A 50 -4.97 -10.62 1.50
C ILE A 50 -3.51 -11.04 1.65
N SER A 51 -3.09 -12.05 0.90
CA SER A 51 -1.68 -12.45 0.88
C SER A 51 -0.85 -11.47 0.06
N TRP A 52 0.45 -11.36 0.37
CA TRP A 52 1.39 -10.57 -0.44
C TRP A 52 1.41 -11.01 -1.90
N GLU A 53 1.30 -12.31 -2.17
CA GLU A 53 1.25 -12.85 -3.53
C GLU A 53 0.06 -12.29 -4.32
N GLU A 54 -1.14 -12.34 -3.73
CA GLU A 54 -2.35 -11.81 -4.37
C GLU A 54 -2.31 -10.29 -4.50
N PHE A 55 -1.79 -9.60 -3.49
CA PHE A 55 -1.59 -8.17 -3.51
C PHE A 55 -0.70 -7.74 -4.68
N PHE A 56 0.45 -8.40 -4.87
CA PHE A 56 1.37 -8.05 -5.95
C PHE A 56 0.82 -8.47 -7.32
N ARG A 57 0.10 -9.60 -7.41
CA ARG A 57 -0.62 -9.97 -8.63
C ARG A 57 -1.54 -8.84 -9.10
N ILE A 58 -2.39 -8.32 -8.21
CA ILE A 58 -3.30 -7.22 -8.50
C ILE A 58 -2.52 -5.93 -8.83
N PHE A 59 -1.44 -5.67 -8.08
CA PHE A 59 -0.60 -4.48 -8.25
C PHE A 59 0.04 -4.44 -9.65
N ASP A 60 0.64 -5.55 -10.09
CA ASP A 60 1.26 -5.66 -11.42
C ASP A 60 0.22 -5.69 -12.54
N HIS A 61 -0.89 -6.41 -12.33
CA HIS A 61 -1.98 -6.48 -13.30
C HIS A 61 -2.50 -5.08 -13.64
N ASN A 62 -2.72 -4.28 -12.60
CA ASN A 62 -3.18 -2.90 -12.71
C ASN A 62 -2.06 -1.88 -12.98
N LYS A 63 -0.81 -2.34 -13.20
CA LYS A 63 0.37 -1.50 -13.46
C LYS A 63 0.50 -0.34 -12.47
N LEU A 64 0.33 -0.62 -11.19
CA LEU A 64 0.33 0.41 -10.16
C LEU A 64 1.76 0.81 -9.76
N LEU A 65 1.88 1.99 -9.15
CA LEU A 65 3.06 2.47 -8.45
C LEU A 65 2.69 2.74 -6.99
N PHE A 66 3.58 2.36 -6.09
CA PHE A 66 3.46 2.65 -4.67
C PHE A 66 4.07 4.00 -4.36
N LEU A 67 3.22 5.01 -4.21
CA LEU A 67 3.59 6.32 -3.69
C LEU A 67 3.59 6.27 -2.17
N HIS A 68 4.72 6.56 -1.55
CA HIS A 68 4.84 6.58 -0.09
C HIS A 68 5.62 7.80 0.39
N GLN A 69 5.41 8.14 1.66
CA GLN A 69 6.20 9.15 2.34
C GLN A 69 7.05 8.47 3.41
N GLU A 70 8.34 8.79 3.48
CA GLU A 70 9.23 8.22 4.50
C GLU A 70 8.93 8.80 5.88
N GLN A 71 8.93 10.13 5.98
CA GLN A 71 8.80 10.88 7.22
C GLN A 71 7.77 12.02 7.08
N THR A 72 7.07 12.32 8.17
CA THR A 72 6.19 13.48 8.26
C THR A 72 7.01 14.77 8.36
N ALA A 73 6.36 15.93 8.27
CA ALA A 73 7.02 17.22 8.43
C ALA A 73 7.71 17.38 9.81
N ASP A 74 7.28 16.61 10.81
CA ASP A 74 7.81 16.59 12.17
C ASP A 74 8.93 15.55 12.38
N GLY A 75 9.34 14.83 11.31
CA GLY A 75 10.37 13.78 11.38
C GLY A 75 9.87 12.41 11.87
N ALA A 76 8.58 12.28 12.19
CA ALA A 76 8.00 10.99 12.57
C ALA A 76 7.82 10.06 11.36
N GLN A 77 7.80 8.74 11.59
CA GLN A 77 7.56 7.75 10.53
C GLN A 77 6.16 7.95 9.93
N SER A 78 6.08 8.23 8.63
CA SER A 78 4.80 8.45 7.96
C SER A 78 4.15 7.13 7.57
N ARG A 79 2.82 7.05 7.69
CA ARG A 79 1.99 5.94 7.17
C ARG A 79 1.32 6.30 5.85
N PHE A 80 1.58 7.50 5.33
CA PHE A 80 1.00 7.95 4.08
C PHE A 80 1.49 7.07 2.93
N ASN A 81 0.54 6.42 2.26
CA ASN A 81 0.77 5.70 1.04
C ASN A 81 -0.44 5.79 0.11
N LYS A 82 -0.20 5.69 -1.19
CA LYS A 82 -1.20 5.59 -2.24
C LYS A 82 -0.72 4.66 -3.34
N PHE A 83 -1.66 4.02 -4.01
CA PHE A 83 -1.43 3.31 -5.26
C PHE A 83 -1.91 4.22 -6.38
N VAL A 84 -1.01 4.54 -7.31
CA VAL A 84 -1.28 5.42 -8.45
C VAL A 84 -0.97 4.66 -9.73
N ASP A 85 -1.68 4.96 -10.80
CA ASP A 85 -1.45 4.34 -12.10
C ASP A 85 -0.06 4.73 -12.66
N ARG A 86 0.58 3.80 -13.36
CA ARG A 86 1.81 4.02 -14.11
C ARG A 86 1.45 4.51 -15.52
N SER A 87 0.97 5.74 -15.63
CA SER A 87 0.67 6.36 -16.93
C SER A 87 1.90 6.46 -17.83
#